data_AF-A0A924WYG0-F1
#
_entry.id   AF-A0A924WYG0-F1
#
_cell.length_a   1.000
_cell.length_b   1.000
_cell.length_c   1.000
_cell.angle_alpha   90.00
_cell.angle_beta   90.00
_cell.angle_gamma   90.00
#
_symmetry.space_group_name_H-M   'P 1'
#
loop_
_entity.id
_entity.type
_entity.pdbx_description
1 polymer ?
#
loop_
_entity_poly.entity_id
_entity_poly.type
_entity_poly.pdbx_seq_one_letter_code
_entity_poly.pdbx_strand_id
1 'polypeptide(L)' 'MASFLVIGPHPDDQELGMGGTIARLATQGHALTLLDMTNGEPTPHGTVQTRLKEAAAAAA' A
#
# COMPACT_ATOMS: atom_id res chain seq x y z
N MET A 1 7.57 -20.53 -1.77
CA MET A 1 7.12 -19.28 -1.13
C MET A 1 8.20 -18.23 -1.33
N ALA A 2 7.85 -17.05 -1.84
CA ALA A 2 8.79 -15.96 -2.05
C ALA A 2 8.39 -14.75 -1.18
N SER A 3 9.32 -13.80 -1.04
CA SER A 3 9.09 -12.53 -0.36
C SER A 3 9.13 -11.41 -1.39
N PHE A 4 8.19 -10.47 -1.32
CA PHE A 4 8.12 -9.30 -2.19
C PHE A 4 8.07 -8.02 -1.36
N LEU A 5 8.82 -7.02 -1.82
CA LEU A 5 8.76 -5.65 -1.33
C LEU A 5 8.18 -4.79 -2.45
N VAL A 6 7.08 -4.10 -2.17
CA VAL A 6 6.43 -3.16 -3.11
C VAL A 6 6.59 -1.76 -2.54
N ILE A 7 7.24 -0.89 -3.30
CA ILE A 7 7.60 0.46 -2.87
C ILE A 7 6.80 1.46 -3.68
N GLY A 8 6.11 2.37 -2.99
CA GLY A 8 5.34 3.46 -3.58
C GLY A 8 5.76 4.80 -2.98
N PRO A 9 5.71 5.90 -3.75
CA PRO A 9 6.05 7.22 -3.23
C PRO A 9 5.07 7.70 -2.15
N HIS A 10 3.77 7.44 -2.31
CA HIS A 10 2.72 7.83 -1.36
C HIS A 10 1.78 6.63 -1.08
N PRO A 11 1.07 6.63 0.06
CA PRO A 11 0.08 5.61 0.35
C PRO A 11 -1.10 5.74 -0.64
N ASP A 12 -1.34 4.68 -1.42
CA ASP A 12 -2.29 4.50 -2.54
C ASP A 12 -1.62 4.13 -3.89
N ASP A 13 -0.33 4.45 -4.07
CA ASP A 13 0.36 4.27 -5.35
C ASP A 13 0.52 2.77 -5.72
N GLN A 14 0.81 1.90 -4.73
CA GLN A 14 0.99 0.47 -4.93
C GLN A 14 -0.34 -0.22 -5.25
N GLU A 15 -1.40 0.19 -4.57
CA GLU A 15 -2.77 -0.29 -4.76
C GLU A 15 -3.27 0.10 -6.16
N LEU A 16 -3.05 1.35 -6.56
CA LEU A 16 -3.43 1.85 -7.87
C LEU A 16 -2.65 1.16 -9.00
N GLY A 17 -1.33 1.02 -8.84
CA GLY A 17 -0.47 0.45 -9.87
C GLY A 17 -0.58 -1.08 -9.99
N MET A 18 -0.76 -1.79 -8.87
CA MET A 18 -0.68 -3.24 -8.86
C MET A 18 -1.47 -3.96 -7.74
N GLY A 19 -2.51 -3.34 -7.18
CA GLY A 19 -3.32 -3.93 -6.10
C GLY A 19 -3.85 -5.33 -6.42
N GLY A 20 -4.30 -5.57 -7.66
CA GLY A 20 -4.73 -6.90 -8.09
C GLY A 20 -3.60 -7.95 -8.08
N THR A 21 -2.37 -7.55 -8.40
CA THR A 21 -1.20 -8.45 -8.34
C THR A 21 -0.80 -8.72 -6.89
N ILE A 22 -0.79 -7.70 -6.03
CA ILE A 22 -0.56 -7.83 -4.58
C ILE A 22 -1.54 -8.85 -3.99
N ALA A 23 -2.84 -8.69 -4.23
CA ALA A 23 -3.87 -9.61 -3.77
C ALA A 23 -3.66 -11.05 -4.30
N ARG A 24 -3.27 -11.20 -5.57
CA ARG A 24 -2.98 -12.52 -6.14
C ARG A 24 -1.76 -13.18 -5.47
N LEU A 25 -0.69 -12.44 -5.22
CA LEU A 25 0.49 -12.97 -4.55
C LEU A 25 0.19 -13.35 -3.08
N ALA A 26 -0.63 -12.54 -2.39
CA ALA A 26 -1.09 -12.82 -1.03
C ALA A 26 -1.92 -14.12 -0.96
N THR A 27 -2.87 -14.30 -1.89
CA THR A 27 -3.69 -15.55 -1.96
C THR A 27 -2.86 -16.78 -2.32
N GLN A 28 -1.74 -16.61 -3.03
CA GLN A 28 -0.73 -17.66 -3.26
C GLN A 28 0.17 -17.93 -2.04
N GLY A 29 -0.04 -17.20 -0.93
CA GLY A 29 0.65 -17.36 0.34
C GLY A 29 2.02 -16.65 0.41
N HIS A 30 2.38 -15.84 -0.57
CA HIS A 30 3.66 -15.14 -0.53
C HIS A 30 3.73 -14.10 0.60
N ALA A 31 4.93 -13.87 1.13
CA ALA A 31 5.16 -12.80 2.09
C ALA A 31 5.27 -11.46 1.34
N LEU A 32 4.45 -10.48 1.74
CA LEU A 32 4.43 -9.16 1.12
C LEU A 32 4.77 -8.09 2.16
N THR A 33 5.55 -7.09 1.74
CA THR A 33 5.79 -5.86 2.49
C THR A 33 5.50 -4.69 1.57
N LEU A 34 4.61 -3.81 2.02
CA LEU A 34 4.29 -2.54 1.37
C LEU A 34 5.09 -1.44 2.08
N LEU A 35 5.82 -0.63 1.31
CA LEU A 35 6.61 0.49 1.82
C LEU A 35 6.18 1.78 1.13
N ASP A 36 5.59 2.67 1.91
CA ASP A 36 5.34 4.05 1.52
C ASP A 36 6.56 4.90 1.85
N MET A 37 7.10 5.60 0.87
CA MET A 37 8.27 6.47 1.07
C MET A 37 7.92 7.78 1.78
N THR A 38 6.67 8.21 1.70
CA THR A 38 6.13 9.43 2.32
C THR A 38 4.76 9.16 2.91
N ASN A 39 4.22 10.11 3.66
CA ASN A 39 2.84 10.06 4.15
C ASN A 39 1.80 10.62 3.15
N GLY A 40 2.22 11.07 1.96
CA GLY A 40 1.33 11.66 0.96
C GLY A 40 0.99 13.14 1.13
N GLU A 41 1.61 13.87 2.06
CA GLU A 41 1.33 15.29 2.30
C GLU A 41 2.27 16.24 1.52
N PRO A 42 1.81 17.45 1.15
CA PRO A 42 0.46 17.99 1.39
C PRO A 42 -0.60 17.43 0.43
N THR A 43 -1.77 17.05 0.94
CA THR A 43 -2.94 16.66 0.12
C THR A 43 -4.03 17.74 0.12
N PRO A 44 -4.73 17.99 -1.02
CA PRO A 44 -5.87 18.92 -1.06
C PRO A 44 -7.08 18.42 -0.24
N HIS A 45 -7.15 17.13 0.08
CA HIS A 45 -8.25 16.51 0.79
C HIS A 45 -7.77 15.52 1.86
N GLY A 46 -8.41 15.54 3.02
CA GLY A 46 -8.11 14.61 4.12
C GLY A 46 -7.08 15.14 5.10
N THR A 47 -6.52 14.22 5.89
CA THR A 47 -5.47 14.47 6.88
C THR A 47 -4.54 13.26 6.93
N VAL A 48 -3.31 13.43 7.40
CA VAL A 48 -2.38 12.33 7.70
C VAL A 48 -3.05 11.19 8.48
N GLN A 49 -3.85 11.51 9.50
CA GLN A 49 -4.54 10.50 10.32
C GLN A 49 -5.59 9.74 9.54
N THR A 50 -6.32 10.41 8.64
CA THR A 50 -7.26 9.76 7.73
C THR A 50 -6.52 8.85 6.77
N ARG A 51 -5.44 9.34 6.14
CA ARG A 51 -4.65 8.58 5.17
C ARG A 51 -4.03 7.32 5.77
N LEU A 52 -3.50 7.40 7.00
CA LEU A 52 -2.96 6.24 7.70
C LEU A 52 -4.03 5.17 7.97
N LYS A 53 -5.27 5.56 8.29
CA LYS A 53 -6.38 4.61 8.48
C LYS A 53 -6.78 3.95 7.16
N GLU A 54 -6.82 4.72 6.07
CA GLU A 54 -7.11 4.22 4.73
C GLU A 54 -6.05 3.21 4.26
N ALA A 55 -4.76 3.55 4.40
CA ALA A 55 -3.66 2.67 4.05
C ALA A 55 -3.67 1.36 4.87
N ALA A 56 -3.92 1.45 6.19
CA ALA A 56 -4.06 0.26 7.03
C ALA A 56 -5.25 -0.62 6.62
N ALA A 57 -6.36 -0.02 6.18
CA ALA A 57 -7.52 -0.76 5.68
C ALA A 57 -7.27 -1.39 4.31
N ALA A 58 -6.50 -0.74 3.43
CA ALA A 58 -6.13 -1.26 2.11
C ALA A 58 -5.18 -2.46 2.20
N ALA A 59 -4.31 -2.49 3.21
CA ALA A 59 -3.33 -3.56 3.43
C ALA A 59 -3.89 -4.78 4.20
N ALA A 60 -5.13 -4.73 4.69
CA ALA A 60 -5.78 -5.78 5.49
C ALA A 60 -6.36 -6.92 4.63
#